data_AF-A0AAV1TRA7-F1
#
_entry.id   AF-A0AAV1TRA7-F1
#
_cell.length_a   1.000
_cell.length_b   1.000
_cell.length_c   1.000
_cell.angle_alpha   90.00
_cell.angle_beta   90.00
_cell.angle_gamma   90.00
#
_symmetry.space_group_name_H-M   'P 1'
#
loop_
_entity.id
_entity.type
_entity.pdbx_description
1 polymer ?
#
loop_
_entity_poly.entity_id
_entity_poly.type
_entity_poly.pdbx_seq_one_letter_code
_entity_poly.pdbx_strand_id
1 'polypeptide(L)'
;MEKETTDEAREGAKWQYYYGQLKTLLKTDPVFKMLRPKVIGPLDKPISVPLHGTNKVDEINVILQMLDDMGICPDAFDGDELLSCSLEQLKDAANEFVEIMIMLVGKANTPEDKIGTPSGSL
;
A
#
# COMPACT_ATOMS: atom_id res chain seq x y z
N MET A 1 -27.95 -23.74 3.82
CA MET A 1 -27.62 -22.36 4.25
C MET A 1 -26.49 -22.37 5.29
N GLU A 2 -25.49 -23.26 5.15
CA GLU A 2 -24.44 -23.50 6.17
C GLU A 2 -23.00 -23.34 5.61
N LYS A 3 -22.84 -23.00 4.32
CA LYS A 3 -21.53 -22.85 3.69
C LYS A 3 -21.01 -21.41 3.64
N GLU A 4 -21.89 -20.41 3.72
CA GLU A 4 -21.57 -18.99 3.58
C GLU A 4 -20.82 -18.42 4.79
N THR A 5 -21.19 -18.83 6.00
CA THR A 5 -20.65 -18.29 7.26
C THR A 5 -19.18 -18.63 7.51
N THR A 6 -18.68 -19.73 6.93
CA THR A 6 -17.30 -20.19 7.11
C THR A 6 -16.32 -19.45 6.19
N ASP A 7 -16.78 -19.04 5.01
CA ASP A 7 -15.93 -18.38 4.01
C ASP A 7 -15.68 -16.91 4.39
N GLU A 8 -16.72 -16.20 4.85
CA GLU A 8 -16.59 -14.83 5.37
C GLU A 8 -15.67 -14.77 6.59
N ALA A 9 -15.79 -15.73 7.51
CA ALA A 9 -14.91 -15.81 8.68
C ALA A 9 -13.45 -16.09 8.28
N ARG A 10 -13.23 -16.91 7.25
CA ARG A 10 -11.91 -17.21 6.70
C ARG A 10 -11.28 -16.00 6.02
N GLU A 11 -12.04 -15.29 5.19
CA GLU A 11 -11.57 -14.07 4.54
C GLU A 11 -11.33 -12.94 5.55
N GLY A 12 -12.17 -12.81 6.58
CA GLY A 12 -11.93 -11.89 7.69
C GLY A 12 -10.63 -12.20 8.44
N ALA A 13 -10.34 -13.47 8.73
CA ALA A 13 -9.09 -13.88 9.37
C ALA A 13 -7.86 -13.61 8.48
N LYS A 14 -7.98 -13.87 7.18
CA LYS A 14 -6.94 -13.57 6.20
C LYS A 14 -6.65 -12.06 6.13
N TRP A 15 -7.68 -11.24 6.08
CA TRP A 15 -7.54 -9.78 6.08
C TRP A 15 -6.84 -9.28 7.35
N GLN A 16 -7.25 -9.77 8.53
CA GLN A 16 -6.62 -9.44 9.82
C GLN A 16 -5.12 -9.79 9.83
N TYR A 17 -4.75 -10.94 9.26
CA TYR A 17 -3.36 -11.37 9.16
C TYR A 17 -2.53 -10.42 8.30
N TYR A 18 -2.97 -10.13 7.06
CA TYR A 18 -2.23 -9.20 6.18
C TYR A 18 -2.23 -7.76 6.70
N TYR A 19 -3.29 -7.32 7.37
CA TYR A 19 -3.32 -5.99 7.98
C TYR A 19 -2.34 -5.90 9.16
N GLY A 20 -2.13 -7.00 9.89
CA GLY A 20 -1.05 -7.14 10.86
C GLY A 20 0.34 -7.02 10.21
N GLN A 21 0.55 -7.66 9.07
CA GLN A 21 1.81 -7.55 8.31
C GLN A 21 2.04 -6.13 7.79
N LEU A 22 1.02 -5.48 7.24
CA LEU A 22 1.10 -4.07 6.82
C LEU A 22 1.58 -3.19 7.98
N LYS A 23 0.92 -3.26 9.14
CA LYS A 23 1.32 -2.48 10.33
C LYS A 23 2.75 -2.79 10.80
N THR A 24 3.20 -4.02 10.60
CA THR A 24 4.58 -4.42 10.93
C THR A 24 5.54 -3.77 9.96
N LEU A 25 5.32 -3.92 8.65
CA LEU A 25 6.11 -3.31 7.59
C LEU A 25 6.27 -1.80 7.81
N LEU A 26 5.16 -1.09 7.97
CA LEU A 26 5.15 0.38 8.16
C LEU A 26 5.94 0.85 9.39
N LYS A 27 6.17 -0.04 10.36
CA LYS A 27 6.90 0.26 11.61
C LYS A 27 8.35 -0.18 11.57
N THR A 28 8.68 -1.27 10.87
CA THR A 28 9.98 -1.94 10.99
C THR A 28 10.87 -1.80 9.77
N ASP A 29 10.29 -1.67 8.58
CA ASP A 29 11.07 -1.46 7.37
C ASP A 29 11.84 -0.11 7.46
N PRO A 30 13.14 -0.07 7.11
CA PRO A 30 13.94 1.15 7.24
C PRO A 30 13.34 2.35 6.52
N VAL A 31 12.83 2.17 5.30
CA VAL A 31 12.27 3.25 4.47
C VAL A 31 10.96 3.75 5.08
N PHE A 32 10.03 2.85 5.39
CA PHE A 32 8.75 3.24 5.99
C PHE A 32 8.91 3.79 7.41
N LYS A 33 9.89 3.30 8.17
CA LYS A 33 10.18 3.83 9.51
C LYS A 33 10.62 5.29 9.48
N MET A 34 11.33 5.74 8.44
CA MET A 34 11.67 7.16 8.23
C MET A 34 10.44 7.99 7.89
N LEU A 35 9.59 7.47 6.99
CA LEU A 35 8.34 8.12 6.55
C LEU A 35 7.27 8.19 7.64
N ARG A 36 7.31 7.28 8.62
CA ARG A 36 6.34 7.16 9.73
C ARG A 36 4.87 7.21 9.27
N PRO A 37 4.48 6.41 8.26
CA PRO A 37 3.18 6.51 7.62
C PRO A 37 2.03 6.16 8.57
N LYS A 38 0.91 6.86 8.39
CA LYS A 38 -0.35 6.65 9.12
C LYS A 38 -1.46 6.35 8.13
N VAL A 39 -2.19 5.26 8.38
CA VAL A 39 -3.42 4.96 7.65
C VAL A 39 -4.49 5.96 8.11
N ILE A 40 -4.98 6.79 7.20
CA ILE A 40 -5.96 7.85 7.48
C ILE A 40 -7.34 7.58 6.87
N GLY A 41 -7.48 6.55 6.03
CA GLY A 41 -8.73 6.15 5.38
C GLY A 41 -8.94 4.63 5.35
N PRO A 42 -10.08 4.17 4.83
CA PRO A 42 -10.31 2.74 4.58
C PRO A 42 -9.38 2.20 3.50
N LEU A 43 -8.95 0.95 3.65
CA LEU A 43 -8.24 0.21 2.61
C LEU A 43 -9.26 -0.56 1.78
N ASP A 44 -9.87 0.11 0.81
CA ASP A 44 -10.96 -0.42 -0.03
C ASP A 44 -10.68 -0.33 -1.54
N LYS A 45 -9.64 0.40 -1.94
CA LYS A 45 -9.24 0.54 -3.34
C LYS A 45 -8.17 -0.46 -3.74
N PRO A 46 -8.29 -1.12 -4.90
CA PRO A 46 -7.22 -1.97 -5.43
C PRO A 46 -5.92 -1.19 -5.63
N ILE A 47 -4.79 -1.83 -5.33
CA ILE A 47 -3.46 -1.22 -5.51
C ILE A 47 -3.00 -1.35 -6.96
N SER A 48 -2.45 -0.27 -7.52
CA SER A 48 -1.73 -0.32 -8.80
C SER A 48 -0.29 -0.74 -8.54
N VAL A 49 0.25 -1.63 -9.38
CA VAL A 49 1.69 -1.91 -9.36
C VAL A 49 2.43 -0.65 -9.84
N PRO A 50 3.41 -0.16 -9.09
CA PRO A 50 4.16 1.04 -9.45
C PRO A 50 5.03 0.81 -10.68
N LEU A 51 5.22 1.86 -11.50
CA LEU A 51 6.38 1.93 -12.37
C LEU A 51 7.55 2.49 -11.55
N HIS A 52 8.53 1.64 -11.28
CA HIS A 52 9.71 2.04 -10.52
C HIS A 52 10.49 3.17 -11.21
N GLY A 53 11.04 4.06 -10.38
CA GLY A 53 11.93 5.12 -10.79
C GLY A 53 13.28 4.59 -11.28
N THR A 54 13.96 5.43 -12.07
CA THR A 54 15.33 5.15 -12.53
C THR A 54 16.40 5.70 -11.58
N ASN A 55 15.99 6.55 -10.64
CA ASN A 55 16.84 7.15 -9.60
C ASN A 55 16.08 7.22 -8.26
N LYS A 56 16.80 7.61 -7.20
CA LYS A 56 16.26 7.60 -5.82
C LYS A 56 15.09 8.55 -5.62
N VAL A 57 15.15 9.76 -6.16
CA VAL A 57 14.09 10.77 -5.98
C VAL A 57 12.82 10.32 -6.68
N ASP A 58 12.95 9.79 -7.89
CA ASP A 58 11.81 9.25 -8.62
C ASP A 58 11.19 8.06 -7.87
N GLU A 59 12.01 7.16 -7.31
CA GLU A 59 11.51 6.03 -6.53
C GLU A 59 10.83 6.48 -5.23
N ILE A 60 11.37 7.50 -4.54
CA ILE A 60 10.71 8.09 -3.37
C ILE A 60 9.35 8.67 -3.75
N ASN A 61 9.26 9.41 -4.86
CA ASN A 61 7.99 9.94 -5.35
C ASN A 61 6.97 8.82 -5.65
N VAL A 62 7.45 7.71 -6.22
CA VAL A 62 6.62 6.51 -6.44
C VAL A 62 6.08 5.97 -5.10
N ILE A 63 6.93 5.82 -4.08
CA ILE A 63 6.51 5.39 -2.73
C ILE A 63 5.46 6.32 -2.14
N LEU A 64 5.69 7.63 -2.19
CA LEU A 64 4.76 8.62 -1.66
C LEU A 64 3.41 8.57 -2.38
N GLN A 65 3.39 8.42 -3.71
CA GLN A 65 2.16 8.29 -4.48
C GLN A 65 1.39 7.01 -4.13
N MET A 66 2.08 5.88 -3.96
CA MET A 66 1.43 4.62 -3.56
C MET A 66 0.78 4.71 -2.18
N LEU A 67 1.43 5.41 -1.24
CA LEU A 67 0.86 5.64 0.09
C LEU A 67 -0.40 6.52 -0.02
N ASP A 68 -0.34 7.63 -0.76
CA ASP A 68 -1.46 8.55 -0.95
C ASP A 68 -2.67 7.87 -1.62
N ASP A 69 -2.44 7.08 -2.68
CA ASP A 69 -3.48 6.32 -3.39
C ASP A 69 -4.26 5.38 -2.44
N MET A 70 -3.60 4.88 -1.40
CA MET A 70 -4.14 3.97 -0.40
C MET A 70 -4.67 4.68 0.86
N GLY A 71 -4.72 6.01 0.87
CA GLY A 71 -5.13 6.78 2.04
C GLY A 71 -4.17 6.60 3.22
N ILE A 72 -2.88 6.47 2.93
CA ILE A 72 -1.80 6.39 3.90
C ILE A 72 -0.94 7.65 3.74
N CYS A 73 -0.82 8.44 4.80
CA CYS A 73 -0.07 9.69 4.74
C CYS A 73 1.24 9.55 5.53
N PRO A 74 2.40 9.89 4.95
CA PRO A 74 3.64 10.03 5.70
C PRO A 74 3.52 11.16 6.73
N ASP A 75 4.21 11.01 7.88
CA ASP A 75 4.39 12.14 8.81
C ASP A 75 5.52 13.05 8.29
N ALA A 76 5.89 14.08 9.05
CA ALA A 76 7.14 14.79 8.76
C ALA A 76 8.31 13.79 8.74
N PHE A 77 9.21 13.89 7.76
CA PHE A 77 10.38 13.03 7.64
C PHE A 77 11.61 13.83 7.21
N ASP A 78 12.79 13.29 7.48
CA ASP A 78 14.05 13.86 7.00
C ASP A 78 14.34 13.35 5.59
N GLY A 79 14.37 14.26 4.62
CA GLY A 79 14.64 13.92 3.22
C GLY A 79 16.06 13.44 2.99
N ASP A 80 17.05 13.93 3.75
CA ASP A 80 18.44 13.52 3.61
C ASP A 80 18.63 12.08 4.11
N GLU A 81 17.95 11.72 5.20
CA GLU A 81 17.91 10.34 5.71
C GLU A 81 17.31 9.39 4.67
N LEU A 82 16.19 9.76 4.05
CA LEU A 82 15.54 8.96 3.01
C LEU A 82 16.40 8.83 1.74
N LEU A 83 17.11 9.90 1.34
CA LEU A 83 18.02 9.90 0.20
C LEU A 83 19.30 9.08 0.46
N SER A 84 19.60 8.79 1.73
CA SER A 84 20.71 7.92 2.10
C SER A 84 20.46 6.44 1.73
N CYS A 85 19.19 6.02 1.64
CA CYS A 85 18.80 4.68 1.16
C CYS A 85 19.32 4.42 -0.26
N SER A 86 19.70 3.18 -0.54
CA SER A 86 20.02 2.77 -1.91
C SER A 86 18.74 2.73 -2.75
N LEU A 87 18.88 2.84 -4.09
CA LEU A 87 17.73 2.70 -4.99
C LEU A 87 17.09 1.31 -4.87
N GLU A 88 17.89 0.27 -4.62
CA GLU A 88 17.43 -1.10 -4.40
C GLU A 88 16.59 -1.21 -3.12
N GLN A 89 17.05 -0.63 -2.01
CA GLN A 89 16.29 -0.61 -0.75
C GLN A 89 14.92 0.07 -0.90
N LEU A 90 14.86 1.17 -1.65
CA LEU A 90 13.61 1.87 -1.93
C LEU A 90 12.64 0.99 -2.75
N LYS A 91 13.16 0.31 -3.79
CA LYS A 91 12.37 -0.59 -4.63
C LYS A 91 11.88 -1.82 -3.88
N ASP A 92 12.72 -2.40 -3.03
CA ASP A 92 12.35 -3.55 -2.22
C ASP A 92 11.23 -3.20 -1.23
N ALA A 93 11.35 -2.06 -0.54
CA ALA A 93 10.30 -1.56 0.34
C ALA A 93 8.99 -1.29 -0.42
N ALA A 94 9.06 -0.66 -1.60
CA ALA A 94 7.91 -0.47 -2.48
C ALA A 94 7.23 -1.80 -2.86
N ASN A 95 8.01 -2.80 -3.25
CA ASN A 95 7.51 -4.10 -3.66
C ASN A 95 6.86 -4.86 -2.50
N GLU A 96 7.51 -4.90 -1.34
CA GLU A 96 6.95 -5.55 -0.15
C GLU A 96 5.62 -4.92 0.27
N PHE A 97 5.52 -3.58 0.20
CA PHE A 97 4.26 -2.88 0.43
C PHE A 97 3.18 -3.30 -0.57
N VAL A 98 3.49 -3.30 -1.87
CA VAL A 98 2.54 -3.67 -2.92
C VAL A 98 2.07 -5.12 -2.77
N GLU A 99 2.96 -6.06 -2.43
CA GLU A 99 2.61 -7.45 -2.20
C GLU A 99 1.59 -7.61 -1.07
N ILE A 100 1.81 -6.94 0.06
CA ILE A 100 0.85 -6.94 1.18
C ILE A 100 -0.48 -6.29 0.75
N MET A 101 -0.42 -5.18 0.02
CA MET A 101 -1.62 -4.48 -0.44
C MET A 101 -2.43 -5.33 -1.42
N ILE A 102 -1.81 -6.05 -2.35
CA ILE A 102 -2.52 -6.98 -3.25
C ILE A 102 -3.29 -8.03 -2.44
N MET A 103 -2.75 -8.49 -1.32
CA MET A 103 -3.43 -9.46 -0.45
C MET A 103 -4.58 -8.86 0.36
N LEU A 104 -4.58 -7.55 0.58
CA LEU A 104 -5.61 -6.82 1.34
C LEU A 104 -6.76 -6.32 0.46
N VAL A 105 -6.42 -5.69 -0.67
CA VAL A 105 -7.36 -4.92 -1.50
C VAL A 105 -7.39 -5.37 -2.97
N GLY A 106 -6.58 -6.38 -3.32
CA GLY A 106 -6.46 -6.85 -4.70
C GLY A 106 -5.60 -5.92 -5.56
N LYS A 107 -5.25 -6.43 -6.75
CA LYS A 107 -4.51 -5.68 -7.77
C LYS A 107 -5.47 -4.99 -8.72
N ALA A 108 -5.23 -3.71 -9.03
CA ALA A 108 -5.93 -3.00 -10.09
C ALA A 108 -5.64 -3.68 -11.45
N ASN A 109 -6.68 -4.05 -12.19
CA ASN A 109 -6.55 -4.75 -13.47
C ASN A 109 -6.69 -3.80 -14.67
N THR A 110 -7.31 -2.63 -14.45
CA THR A 110 -7.47 -1.60 -15.46
C THR A 110 -7.22 -0.20 -14.87
N PRO A 111 -6.92 0.82 -15.70
CA PRO A 111 -6.85 2.22 -15.24
C PRO A 111 -8.18 2.74 -14.67
N GLU A 112 -9.29 2.06 -14.97
CA GLU A 112 -10.67 2.43 -14.62
C GLU A 112 -10.98 2.15 -13.14
N ASP A 113 -10.28 1.16 -12.55
CA ASP A 113 -10.35 0.82 -11.13
C ASP A 113 -9.84 1.96 -10.22
N LYS A 114 -9.20 3.00 -10.78
CA LYS A 114 -8.70 4.18 -10.04
C LYS A 114 -9.81 5.16 -9.66
N ILE A 115 -10.93 5.13 -10.37
CA ILE A 115 -12.04 6.05 -10.16
C ILE A 115 -13.14 5.23 -9.51
N GLY A 116 -13.33 5.39 -8.20
CA GLY A 116 -14.51 4.89 -7.52
C GLY A 116 -15.72 5.28 -8.34
N THR A 117 -16.38 4.30 -8.95
CA THR A 117 -17.46 4.56 -9.89
C THR A 117 -18.55 5.34 -9.16
N PRO A 118 -18.95 6.55 -9.62
CA PRO A 118 -20.23 7.09 -9.21
C PRO A 118 -21.25 6.24 -9.95
N SER A 119 -21.69 5.15 -9.32
CA SER A 119 -22.79 4.34 -9.82
C SER A 119 -24.07 5.18 -9.70
N GLY A 120 -24.30 5.98 -10.72
CA GLY A 120 -25.45 6.83 -10.90
C GLY A 120 -25.68 6.98 -12.39
N SER A 121 -26.44 6.06 -12.97
CA SER A 121 -27.03 6.24 -14.28
C SER A 121 -28.55 6.11 -14.15
N LEU A 122 -29.15 7.30 -14.33
CA LEU A 122 -30.50 7.71 -14.76
C LEU A 122 -31.57 6.64 -14.96
#